data_AF-A0A7D5V9L1-F1
#
_entry.id   AF-A0A7D5V9L1-F1
#
_cell.length_a   1.000
_cell.length_b   1.000
_cell.length_c   1.000
_cell.angle_alpha   90.00
_cell.angle_beta   90.00
_cell.angle_gamma   90.00
#
_symmetry.space_group_name_H-M   'P 1'
#
loop_
_entity.id
_entity.type
_entity.pdbx_description
1 polymer ?
#
loop_
_entity_poly.entity_id
_entity_poly.type
_entity_poly.pdbx_seq_one_letter_code
_entity_poly.pdbx_strand_id
1 'polypeptide(L)'
;MTISYTTHLICAPELPEAAEVAVFHVKPGQAVHADSLLITLLAADQEWPVYAPDEGQVTSLMVEHGDFVNSNDLLLLMEIAEKPTADWLLAAEVDSAPEPLAVTISAPANPSPLLAVSPAAATLAAKLGLDLSRLSGSAIIDEDTVLDFARQELITLAKIRQLL
;
A
#
# COMPACT_ATOMS: atom_id res chain seq x y z
N MET A 1 -0.69 -17.91 -13.03
CA MET A 1 -1.26 -18.04 -11.67
C MET A 1 -1.49 -16.65 -11.13
N THR A 2 -2.74 -16.22 -11.04
CA THR A 2 -3.09 -14.95 -10.40
C THR A 2 -3.09 -15.21 -8.91
N ILE A 3 -2.10 -14.67 -8.20
CA ILE A 3 -2.09 -14.70 -6.74
C ILE A 3 -3.05 -13.60 -6.32
N SER A 4 -4.16 -13.98 -5.68
CA SER A 4 -5.07 -13.03 -5.05
C SER A 4 -4.47 -12.63 -3.70
N TYR A 5 -4.34 -11.34 -3.48
CA TYR A 5 -3.87 -10.78 -2.22
C TYR A 5 -5.04 -10.16 -1.49
N THR A 6 -5.22 -10.53 -0.23
CA THR A 6 -6.30 -10.00 0.61
C THR A 6 -5.70 -9.16 1.73
N THR A 7 -6.06 -7.86 1.75
CA THR A 7 -5.60 -6.94 2.78
C THR A 7 -6.43 -7.13 4.05
N HIS A 8 -5.79 -7.63 5.11
CA HIS A 8 -6.36 -7.73 6.44
C HIS A 8 -5.94 -6.55 7.30
N LEU A 9 -6.93 -5.97 7.97
CA LEU A 9 -6.76 -4.93 8.97
C LEU A 9 -6.54 -5.59 10.33
N ILE A 10 -5.38 -5.38 10.94
CA ILE A 10 -5.08 -5.91 12.26
C ILE A 10 -5.44 -4.84 13.28
N CYS A 11 -6.53 -5.09 14.01
CA CYS A 11 -6.99 -4.19 15.06
C CYS A 11 -6.49 -4.64 16.44
N ALA A 12 -6.42 -3.69 17.37
CA ALA A 12 -6.19 -3.99 18.77
C ALA A 12 -7.34 -4.84 19.33
N PRO A 13 -7.04 -5.81 20.23
CA PRO A 13 -8.06 -6.59 20.90
C PRO A 13 -8.96 -5.69 21.76
N GLU A 14 -10.00 -6.28 22.33
CA GLU A 14 -10.85 -5.56 23.27
C GLU A 14 -10.09 -5.30 24.57
N LEU A 15 -9.67 -4.05 24.77
CA LEU A 15 -8.90 -3.60 25.92
C LEU A 15 -9.83 -2.91 26.94
N PRO A 16 -9.57 -3.06 28.25
CA PRO A 16 -10.34 -2.39 29.29
C PRO A 16 -10.03 -0.88 29.38
N GLU A 17 -8.81 -0.47 29.02
CA GLU A 17 -8.33 0.91 28.99
C GLU A 17 -7.36 1.11 27.81
N ALA A 18 -6.97 2.35 27.52
CA ALA A 18 -5.99 2.66 26.48
C ALA A 18 -4.66 1.94 26.76
N ALA A 19 -4.10 1.29 25.73
CA ALA A 19 -2.84 0.58 25.83
C ALA A 19 -1.74 1.35 25.09
N GLU A 20 -0.52 1.31 25.62
CA GLU A 20 0.66 1.86 24.95
C GLU A 20 1.36 0.76 24.16
N VAL A 21 1.86 1.08 22.96
CA VAL A 21 2.63 0.12 22.17
C VAL A 21 4.03 -0.04 22.76
N ALA A 22 4.32 -1.20 23.38
CA ALA A 22 5.57 -1.44 24.09
C ALA A 22 6.67 -2.06 23.22
N VAL A 23 6.36 -3.01 22.34
CA VAL A 23 7.38 -3.65 21.47
C VAL A 23 6.77 -4.05 20.13
N PHE A 24 7.45 -3.67 19.04
CA PHE A 24 7.19 -4.22 17.70
C PHE A 24 8.13 -5.40 17.44
N HIS A 25 7.55 -6.55 17.16
CA HIS A 25 8.30 -7.74 16.72
C HIS A 25 8.41 -7.83 15.20
N VAL A 26 7.66 -6.97 14.50
CA VAL A 26 7.52 -6.99 13.05
C VAL A 26 7.85 -5.64 12.43
N LYS A 27 8.25 -5.66 11.16
CA LYS A 27 8.60 -4.47 10.37
C LYS A 27 7.78 -4.43 9.09
N PRO A 28 7.49 -3.24 8.53
CA PRO A 28 6.87 -3.15 7.22
C PRO A 28 7.76 -3.85 6.18
N GLY A 29 7.13 -4.66 5.34
CA GLY A 29 7.77 -5.53 4.35
C GLY A 29 8.23 -6.90 4.90
N GLN A 30 8.11 -7.17 6.20
CA GLN A 30 8.47 -8.48 6.76
C GLN A 30 7.34 -9.49 6.52
N ALA A 31 7.72 -10.72 6.15
CA ALA A 31 6.81 -11.85 6.14
C ALA A 31 6.61 -12.38 7.57
N VAL A 32 5.35 -12.63 7.93
CA VAL A 32 4.92 -13.15 9.23
C VAL A 32 4.07 -14.40 9.01
N HIS A 33 4.11 -15.35 9.94
CA HIS A 33 3.28 -16.56 9.87
C HIS A 33 2.00 -16.39 10.68
N ALA A 34 1.00 -17.24 10.43
CA ALA A 34 -0.17 -17.35 11.30
C ALA A 34 0.26 -17.58 12.76
N ASP A 35 -0.48 -17.01 13.71
CA ASP A 35 -0.19 -17.04 15.14
C ASP A 35 1.15 -16.41 15.55
N SER A 36 1.84 -15.69 14.65
CA SER A 36 3.08 -14.97 15.01
C SER A 36 2.76 -13.74 15.84
N LEU A 37 3.57 -13.47 16.88
CA LEU A 37 3.43 -12.26 17.69
C LEU A 37 3.84 -11.04 16.88
N LEU A 38 2.92 -10.10 16.70
CA LEU A 38 3.11 -8.87 15.94
C LEU A 38 3.57 -7.73 16.85
N ILE A 39 2.75 -7.44 17.87
CA ILE A 39 2.89 -6.28 18.75
C ILE A 39 2.59 -6.72 20.19
N THR A 40 3.37 -6.21 21.15
CA THR A 40 3.03 -6.29 22.57
C THR A 40 2.47 -4.93 23.01
N LEU A 41 1.20 -4.92 23.41
CA LEU A 41 0.54 -3.75 23.97
C LEU A 41 0.65 -3.78 25.50
N LEU A 42 0.82 -2.64 26.16
CA LEU A 42 0.87 -2.52 27.60
C LEU A 42 -0.33 -1.70 28.07
N ALA A 43 -1.31 -2.37 28.68
CA ALA A 43 -2.54 -1.77 29.19
C ALA A 43 -2.54 -1.86 30.72
N ALA A 44 -2.57 -0.71 31.41
CA ALA A 44 -2.62 -0.66 32.89
C ALA A 44 -1.55 -1.55 33.58
N ASP A 45 -0.29 -1.49 33.13
CA ASP A 45 0.84 -2.32 33.61
C ASP A 45 0.75 -3.82 33.24
N GLN A 46 -0.20 -4.21 32.38
CA GLN A 46 -0.39 -5.58 31.90
C GLN A 46 -0.03 -5.70 30.41
N GLU A 47 0.71 -6.75 30.06
CA GLU A 47 1.10 -7.05 28.68
C GLU A 47 0.01 -7.83 27.94
N TRP A 48 -0.40 -7.32 26.77
CA TRP A 48 -1.37 -7.91 25.87
C TRP A 48 -0.71 -8.18 24.51
N PRO A 49 -0.41 -9.45 24.18
CA PRO A 49 0.17 -9.81 22.89
C PRO A 49 -0.89 -9.82 21.78
N VAL A 50 -0.57 -9.18 20.66
CA VAL A 50 -1.38 -9.22 19.43
C VAL A 50 -0.72 -10.18 18.44
N TYR A 51 -1.48 -11.19 18.00
CA TYR A 51 -1.02 -12.22 17.08
C TYR A 51 -1.52 -11.97 15.66
N ALA A 52 -0.79 -12.50 14.68
CA ALA A 52 -1.18 -12.49 13.28
C ALA A 52 -2.31 -13.49 13.03
N PRO A 53 -3.41 -13.10 12.35
CA PRO A 53 -4.50 -14.02 12.02
C PRO A 53 -4.09 -15.08 11.00
N ASP A 54 -3.21 -14.74 10.05
CA ASP A 54 -2.82 -15.60 8.92
C ASP A 54 -1.37 -15.32 8.48
N GLU A 55 -0.81 -16.18 7.62
CA GLU A 55 0.50 -15.95 7.01
C GLU A 55 0.45 -14.84 5.94
N GLY A 56 1.29 -13.83 6.07
CA GLY A 56 1.23 -12.67 5.17
C GLY A 56 2.46 -11.78 5.25
N GLN A 57 2.43 -10.68 4.51
CA GLN A 57 3.44 -9.63 4.57
C GLN A 57 2.85 -8.38 5.21
N VAL A 58 3.58 -7.77 6.14
CA VAL A 58 3.17 -6.49 6.74
C VAL A 58 3.33 -5.39 5.69
N THR A 59 2.23 -4.77 5.25
CA THR A 59 2.27 -3.71 4.22
C THR A 59 2.63 -2.37 4.85
N SER A 60 1.95 -2.02 5.93
CA SER A 60 2.14 -0.72 6.60
C SER A 60 1.80 -0.82 8.07
N LEU A 61 2.59 -0.14 8.91
CA LEU A 61 2.28 0.09 10.32
C LEU A 61 1.58 1.44 10.45
N MET A 62 0.48 1.50 11.20
CA MET A 62 -0.26 2.74 11.47
C MET A 62 0.02 3.31 12.87
N VAL A 63 0.72 2.55 13.70
CA VAL A 63 1.12 2.92 15.05
C VAL A 63 2.64 2.87 15.20
N GLU A 64 3.16 3.66 16.13
CA GLU A 64 4.59 3.73 16.48
C GLU A 64 4.83 3.28 17.93
N HIS A 65 6.10 3.08 18.29
CA HIS A 65 6.45 2.65 19.64
C HIS A 65 6.22 3.80 20.63
N GLY A 66 5.49 3.52 21.70
CA GLY A 66 5.03 4.52 22.67
C GLY A 66 3.72 5.23 22.29
N ASP A 67 3.05 4.80 21.21
CA ASP A 67 1.75 5.36 20.83
C ASP A 67 0.60 4.75 21.64
N PHE A 68 -0.46 5.51 21.88
CA PHE A 68 -1.62 5.08 22.68
C PHE A 68 -2.76 4.61 21.77
N VAL A 69 -3.12 3.33 21.88
CA VAL A 69 -4.17 2.69 21.10
C VAL A 69 -5.37 2.34 21.98
N ASN A 70 -6.57 2.44 21.40
CA ASN A 70 -7.81 2.02 22.04
C ASN A 70 -8.25 0.65 21.51
N SER A 71 -9.29 0.09 22.13
CA SER A 71 -9.93 -1.14 21.65
C SER A 71 -10.40 -0.99 20.20
N ASN A 72 -10.13 -2.00 19.38
CA ASN A 72 -10.45 -2.03 17.94
C ASN A 72 -9.72 -0.99 17.08
N ASP A 73 -8.73 -0.29 17.62
CA ASP A 73 -7.95 0.67 16.84
C ASP A 73 -7.05 -0.05 15.83
N LEU A 74 -6.79 0.60 14.69
CA LEU A 74 -6.09 -0.01 13.56
C LEU A 74 -4.57 0.04 13.79
N LEU A 75 -3.97 -1.12 14.06
CA LEU A 75 -2.53 -1.21 14.35
C LEU A 75 -1.71 -1.26 13.06
N LEU A 76 -2.05 -2.17 12.16
CA LEU A 76 -1.31 -2.38 10.93
C LEU A 76 -2.16 -3.04 9.85
N LEU A 77 -1.66 -2.97 8.62
CA LEU A 77 -2.22 -3.66 7.46
C LEU A 77 -1.30 -4.80 7.06
N MET A 78 -1.89 -5.97 6.89
CA MET A 78 -1.21 -7.18 6.45
C MET A 78 -1.82 -7.68 5.15
N GLU A 79 -0.98 -8.00 4.19
CA GLU A 79 -1.40 -8.58 2.92
C GLU A 79 -1.14 -10.09 2.97
N ILE A 80 -2.22 -10.86 3.03
CA ILE A 80 -2.17 -12.32 3.03
C ILE A 80 -2.27 -12.75 1.58
N ALA A 81 -1.25 -13.47 1.13
CA ALA A 81 -1.31 -14.19 -0.12
C ALA A 81 -2.17 -15.42 0.12
N GLU A 82 -3.42 -15.40 -0.35
CA GLU A 82 -4.21 -16.61 -0.40
C GLU A 82 -3.51 -17.52 -1.41
N LYS A 83 -2.69 -18.48 -0.93
CA LYS A 83 -2.27 -19.58 -1.77
C LYS A 83 -3.55 -20.27 -2.19
N PRO A 84 -3.86 -20.37 -3.50
CA PRO A 84 -4.84 -21.33 -3.90
C PRO A 84 -4.31 -22.66 -3.42
N THR A 85 -5.02 -23.32 -2.50
CA THR A 85 -4.87 -24.75 -2.26
C THR A 85 -5.29 -25.45 -3.56
N ALA A 86 -4.41 -25.37 -4.55
CA ALA A 86 -4.43 -26.13 -5.78
C ALA A 86 -3.60 -27.38 -5.51
N ASP A 87 -4.08 -28.20 -4.59
CA ASP A 87 -3.63 -29.59 -4.46
C ASP A 87 -4.82 -30.46 -4.02
N TRP A 88 -5.76 -30.61 -4.95
CA TRP A 88 -6.55 -31.82 -5.06
C TRP A 88 -6.88 -32.03 -6.55
N LEU A 89 -6.21 -33.05 -7.08
CA LEU A 89 -6.45 -33.75 -8.35
C LEU A 89 -6.20 -33.02 -9.67
N LEU A 90 -4.95 -33.21 -10.13
CA LEU A 90 -4.62 -33.45 -11.53
C LEU A 90 -5.55 -34.50 -12.18
N ALA A 91 -5.72 -34.29 -13.48
CA ALA A 91 -6.17 -35.21 -14.53
C ALA A 91 -7.68 -35.34 -14.78
N ALA A 92 -8.15 -34.53 -15.73
CA ALA A 92 -8.81 -35.09 -16.91
C ALA A 92 -8.63 -34.14 -18.10
N GLU A 93 -8.02 -34.69 -19.15
CA GLU A 93 -7.97 -34.18 -20.51
C GLU A 93 -9.37 -33.82 -21.05
N VAL A 94 -9.46 -32.77 -21.87
CA VAL A 94 -9.92 -32.78 -23.29
C VAL A 94 -9.93 -31.33 -23.79
N ASP A 95 -9.01 -30.96 -24.67
CA ASP A 95 -9.19 -30.93 -26.13
C ASP A 95 -10.35 -30.03 -26.61
N SER A 96 -9.97 -28.94 -27.28
CA SER A 96 -10.51 -28.45 -28.56
C SER A 96 -10.41 -26.92 -28.67
N ALA A 97 -9.45 -26.48 -29.49
CA ALA A 97 -9.52 -25.23 -30.26
C ALA A 97 -10.65 -25.36 -31.32
N PRO A 98 -11.28 -24.29 -31.86
CA PRO A 98 -10.59 -23.17 -32.52
C PRO A 98 -11.18 -21.75 -32.30
N GLU A 99 -10.29 -20.75 -32.30
CA GLU A 99 -10.19 -19.55 -33.18
C GLU A 99 -11.45 -18.85 -33.78
N PRO A 100 -11.33 -17.61 -34.30
CA PRO A 100 -11.30 -16.31 -33.62
C PRO A 100 -12.43 -15.36 -34.14
N LEU A 101 -12.80 -14.30 -33.41
CA LEU A 101 -13.47 -13.14 -34.03
C LEU A 101 -13.02 -11.82 -33.39
N ALA A 102 -12.57 -10.92 -34.28
CA ALA A 102 -12.16 -9.54 -34.07
C ALA A 102 -13.29 -8.64 -33.52
N VAL A 103 -12.95 -7.48 -32.94
CA VAL A 103 -13.33 -6.10 -33.37
C VAL A 103 -12.62 -5.04 -32.48
N THR A 104 -11.58 -4.39 -33.02
CA THR A 104 -11.46 -2.94 -33.33
C THR A 104 -12.07 -1.84 -32.39
N ILE A 105 -11.16 -1.02 -31.82
CA ILE A 105 -11.14 0.45 -31.54
C ILE A 105 -12.38 1.22 -31.02
N SER A 106 -12.18 2.03 -29.97
CA SER A 106 -12.27 3.51 -30.05
C SER A 106 -11.81 4.21 -28.76
N ALA A 107 -10.89 5.17 -28.92
CA ALA A 107 -10.52 6.19 -27.95
C ALA A 107 -11.52 7.36 -27.97
N PRO A 108 -11.71 8.10 -26.85
CA PRO A 108 -12.26 9.44 -26.91
C PRO A 108 -11.15 10.48 -26.67
N ALA A 109 -10.87 11.29 -27.69
CA ALA A 109 -10.10 12.52 -27.56
C ALA A 109 -11.07 13.70 -27.58
N ASN A 110 -11.12 14.47 -26.48
CA ASN A 110 -11.81 15.74 -26.38
C ASN A 110 -10.74 16.84 -26.15
N PRO A 111 -10.62 17.86 -27.02
CA PRO A 111 -9.64 18.93 -26.83
C PRO A 111 -10.29 20.13 -26.11
N SER A 112 -9.87 20.38 -24.88
CA SER A 112 -10.07 21.67 -24.21
C SER A 112 -8.70 22.37 -24.08
N PRO A 113 -8.65 23.71 -24.06
CA PRO A 113 -7.41 24.44 -23.87
C PRO A 113 -6.89 24.11 -22.47
N LEU A 114 -5.61 24.40 -22.18
CA LEU A 114 -4.93 24.32 -20.88
C LEU A 114 -3.78 23.31 -20.92
N LEU A 115 -2.55 23.83 -20.75
CA LEU A 115 -1.34 23.08 -20.42
C LEU A 115 -1.07 21.84 -21.28
N ALA A 116 -0.17 21.95 -22.24
CA ALA A 116 0.35 20.77 -22.96
C ALA A 116 1.18 19.91 -21.99
N VAL A 117 0.49 19.06 -21.24
CA VAL A 117 1.08 18.04 -20.37
C VAL A 117 1.16 16.76 -21.19
N SER A 118 2.36 16.18 -21.29
CA SER A 118 2.50 14.87 -21.92
C SER A 118 1.76 13.80 -21.09
N PRO A 119 1.13 12.79 -21.71
CA PRO A 119 0.39 11.74 -20.98
C PRO A 119 1.29 10.96 -20.01
N ALA A 120 2.58 10.87 -20.31
CA ALA A 120 3.60 10.32 -19.43
C ALA A 120 3.82 11.21 -18.19
N ALA A 121 4.00 12.52 -18.36
CA ALA A 121 4.13 13.48 -17.27
C ALA A 121 2.88 13.55 -16.38
N ALA A 122 1.67 13.50 -16.97
CA ALA A 122 0.42 13.46 -16.23
C ALA A 122 0.29 12.20 -15.37
N THR A 123 0.69 11.04 -15.92
CA THR A 123 0.67 9.77 -15.19
C THR A 123 1.70 9.76 -14.06
N LEU A 124 2.88 10.32 -14.28
CA LEU A 124 3.92 10.42 -13.25
C LEU A 124 3.54 11.40 -12.13
N ALA A 125 2.99 12.57 -12.46
CA ALA A 125 2.53 13.51 -11.47
C ALA A 125 1.40 12.94 -10.61
N ALA A 126 0.45 12.22 -11.22
CA ALA A 126 -0.63 11.53 -10.50
C ALA A 126 -0.08 10.43 -9.57
N LYS A 127 0.90 9.63 -10.02
CA LYS A 127 1.54 8.60 -9.19
C LYS A 127 2.33 9.17 -8.01
N LEU A 128 2.91 10.35 -8.18
CA LEU A 128 3.72 11.02 -7.16
C LEU A 128 2.88 11.97 -6.28
N GLY A 129 1.58 12.12 -6.55
CA GLY A 129 0.70 13.03 -5.82
C GLY A 129 1.05 14.51 -6.01
N LEU A 130 1.65 14.87 -7.15
CA LEU A 130 2.17 16.21 -7.41
C LEU A 130 1.10 17.12 -8.04
N ASP A 131 0.95 18.32 -7.48
CA ASP A 131 0.07 19.35 -7.99
C ASP A 131 0.67 20.05 -9.22
N LEU A 132 0.16 19.70 -10.41
CA LEU A 132 0.57 20.30 -11.69
C LEU A 132 0.32 21.81 -11.75
N SER A 133 -0.59 22.34 -10.93
CA SER A 133 -0.85 23.77 -10.78
C SER A 133 0.38 24.55 -10.27
N ARG A 134 1.29 23.89 -9.54
CA ARG A 134 2.55 24.50 -9.07
C ARG A 134 3.63 24.57 -10.14
N LEU A 135 3.46 23.83 -11.25
CA LEU A 135 4.38 23.82 -12.40
C LEU A 135 4.04 24.90 -13.45
N SER A 136 3.18 25.86 -13.11
CA SER A 136 2.65 26.93 -14.00
C SER A 136 3.71 27.83 -14.67
N GLY A 137 5.01 27.59 -14.47
CA GLY A 137 6.11 28.27 -15.14
C GLY A 137 6.51 27.67 -16.49
N SER A 138 6.11 26.43 -16.81
CA SER A 138 6.49 25.77 -18.07
C SER A 138 5.32 25.65 -19.04
N ALA A 139 5.50 26.15 -20.26
CA ALA A 139 4.51 26.04 -21.33
C ALA A 139 4.30 24.59 -21.81
N ILE A 140 5.27 23.72 -21.55
CA ILE A 140 5.25 22.28 -21.84
C ILE A 140 5.65 21.56 -20.55
N ILE A 141 4.82 20.65 -20.09
CA ILE A 141 5.13 19.82 -18.92
C ILE A 141 5.59 18.45 -19.43
N ASP A 142 6.90 18.34 -19.52
CA ASP A 142 7.61 17.10 -19.83
C ASP A 142 7.85 16.26 -18.57
N GLU A 143 8.14 14.99 -18.79
CA GLU A 143 8.46 14.03 -17.72
C GLU A 143 9.64 14.50 -16.84
N ASP A 144 10.66 15.08 -17.47
CA ASP A 144 11.87 15.58 -16.81
C ASP A 144 11.55 16.71 -15.82
N THR A 145 10.67 17.64 -16.22
CA THR A 145 10.19 18.75 -15.37
C THR A 145 9.43 18.24 -14.16
N VAL A 146 8.63 17.18 -14.31
CA VAL A 146 7.90 16.56 -13.18
C VAL A 146 8.86 15.86 -12.23
N LEU A 147 9.88 15.17 -12.75
CA LEU A 147 10.87 14.47 -11.94
C LEU A 147 11.76 15.43 -11.15
N ASP A 148 12.21 16.53 -11.76
CA ASP A 148 13.00 17.55 -11.08
C ASP A 148 12.20 18.19 -9.93
N PHE A 149 10.93 18.53 -10.19
CA PHE A 149 10.04 19.08 -9.19
C PHE A 149 9.78 18.10 -8.03
N ALA A 150 9.54 16.82 -8.33
CA ALA A 150 9.38 15.78 -7.32
C ALA A 150 10.62 15.68 -6.41
N ARG A 151 11.81 15.73 -7.02
CA ARG A 151 13.08 15.67 -6.29
C ARG A 151 13.27 16.89 -5.39
N GLN A 152 12.94 18.09 -5.88
CA GLN A 152 13.07 19.33 -5.13
C GLN A 152 12.15 19.37 -3.90
N GLU A 153 10.92 18.90 -4.03
CA GLU A 153 9.98 18.76 -2.91
C GLU A 153 10.52 17.76 -1.86
N LEU A 154 11.01 16.60 -2.29
CA LEU A 154 11.59 15.61 -1.36
C LEU A 154 12.83 16.13 -0.63
N ILE A 155 13.72 16.86 -1.31
CA ILE A 155 14.88 17.49 -0.68
C ILE A 155 14.44 18.53 0.36
N THR A 156 13.42 19.32 0.04
CA THR A 156 12.88 20.34 0.95
C THR A 156 12.30 19.70 2.21
N LEU A 157 11.50 18.65 2.05
CA LEU A 157 10.93 17.89 3.17
C LEU A 157 12.02 17.21 4.00
N ALA A 158 13.03 16.63 3.36
CA ALA A 158 14.17 16.02 4.05
C ALA A 158 14.96 17.06 4.87
N LYS A 159 15.14 18.27 4.35
CA LYS A 159 15.83 19.36 5.03
C LYS A 159 15.05 19.88 6.24
N ILE A 160 13.72 19.95 6.14
CA ILE A 160 12.85 20.32 7.26
C ILE A 160 12.90 19.24 8.35
N ARG A 161 12.85 17.97 7.96
CA ARG A 161 12.96 16.84 8.91
C ARG A 161 14.31 16.80 9.65
N GLN A 162 15.40 17.25 9.04
CA GLN A 162 16.70 17.34 9.72
C GLN A 162 16.83 18.52 10.71
N LEU A 163 15.91 19.48 10.68
CA LEU A 163 15.91 20.65 11.56
C LEU A 163 15.01 20.47 12.80
N LEU A 164 14.22 19.40 12.85
CA LEU A 164 13.39 18.96 13.96
C LEU A 164 14.10 17.85 14.75
#